data_AF-A0A535ELA5-F1
#
_entry.id   AF-A0A535ELA5-F1
#
_cell.length_a   1.000
_cell.length_b   1.000
_cell.length_c   1.000
_cell.angle_alpha   90.00
_cell.angle_beta   90.00
_cell.angle_gamma   90.00
#
_symmetry.space_group_name_H-M   'P 1'
#
loop_
_entity.id
_entity.type
_entity.pdbx_description
1 polymer ?
#
loop_
_entity_poly.entity_id
_entity_poly.type
_entity_poly.pdbx_seq_one_letter_code
_entity_poly.pdbx_strand_id
1 'polypeptide(L)' 'MVPRRKSIPVNVGGVVIGGAAPIAVQTMTKTDTRDVKATLRQIHELKDAGCEVVRPAVP' A
#
# COMPACT_ATOMS: atom_id res chain seq x y z
N MET A 1 6.39 -24.26 0.80
CA MET A 1 6.29 -22.89 0.24
C MET A 1 5.90 -23.00 -1.22
N VAL A 2 4.91 -22.23 -1.68
CA VAL A 2 4.49 -22.22 -3.09
C VAL A 2 5.40 -21.26 -3.87
N PRO A 3 5.99 -21.66 -5.02
CA PRO A 3 6.82 -20.76 -5.82
C PRO A 3 5.98 -19.60 -6.36
N ARG A 4 6.50 -18.36 -6.21
CA ARG A 4 5.84 -17.15 -6.73
C ARG A 4 5.87 -17.14 -8.25
N ARG A 5 4.76 -16.72 -8.88
CA ARG A 5 4.66 -16.56 -10.34
C ARG A 5 5.71 -15.56 -10.85
N LYS A 6 6.38 -15.87 -11.95
CA LYS A 6 7.24 -14.92 -12.69
C LYS A 6 6.40 -13.73 -13.17
N SER A 7 6.78 -12.53 -12.80
CA SER A 7 6.12 -11.27 -13.19
C SER A 7 7.17 -10.18 -13.45
N ILE A 8 6.78 -9.19 -14.26
CA ILE A 8 7.59 -8.00 -14.50
C ILE A 8 7.53 -7.12 -13.24
N PRO A 9 8.67 -6.66 -12.69
CA PRO A 9 8.68 -5.78 -11.53
C PRO A 9 8.17 -4.38 -11.90
N VAL A 10 7.39 -3.76 -11.01
CA VAL A 10 6.87 -2.41 -11.15
C VAL A 10 7.21 -1.61 -9.90
N ASN A 11 7.62 -0.35 -10.09
CA ASN A 11 7.90 0.56 -8.98
C ASN A 11 6.65 1.39 -8.66
N VAL A 12 6.18 1.35 -7.41
CA VAL A 12 5.10 2.17 -6.86
C VAL A 12 5.68 3.04 -5.75
N GLY A 13 6.06 4.28 -6.08
CA GLY A 13 6.53 5.26 -5.08
C GLY A 13 7.76 4.83 -4.27
N GLY A 14 8.63 3.98 -4.83
CA GLY A 14 9.80 3.41 -4.16
C GLY A 14 9.63 1.94 -3.74
N VAL A 15 8.40 1.42 -3.72
CA VAL A 15 8.10 0.01 -3.40
C VAL A 15 8.09 -0.80 -4.69
N VAL A 16 8.96 -1.82 -4.79
CA VAL A 16 9.01 -2.70 -5.96
C VAL A 16 8.06 -3.88 -5.79
N ILE A 17 7.09 -4.01 -6.69
CA ILE A 17 6.08 -5.08 -6.68
C ILE A 17 6.33 -6.04 -7.85
N GLY A 18 6.34 -7.35 -7.55
CA GLY A 18 6.56 -8.40 -8.55
C GLY A 18 8.04 -8.78 -8.71
N GLY A 19 8.33 -9.59 -9.73
CA GLY A 19 9.66 -10.16 -9.93
C GLY A 19 10.16 -10.91 -8.69
N ALA A 20 11.41 -10.61 -8.30
CA ALA A 20 12.06 -11.18 -7.12
C ALA A 20 11.83 -10.37 -5.82
N ALA A 21 11.10 -9.25 -5.86
CA ALA A 21 10.85 -8.45 -4.67
C ALA A 21 9.91 -9.17 -3.69
N PRO A 22 9.98 -8.88 -2.37
CA PRO A 22 9.05 -9.41 -1.37
C PRO A 22 7.57 -9.14 -1.72
N ILE A 23 6.66 -9.82 -1.01
CA ILE A 23 5.23 -9.51 -1.11
C ILE A 23 4.98 -8.24 -0.30
N ALA A 24 4.64 -7.15 -0.99
CA ALA A 24 4.32 -5.89 -0.34
C ALA A 24 2.95 -5.95 0.35
N VAL A 25 2.85 -5.39 1.56
CA VAL A 25 1.59 -5.27 2.30
C VAL A 25 0.89 -3.96 1.91
N GLN A 26 -0.35 -4.08 1.45
CA GLN A 26 -1.19 -2.94 1.10
C GLN A 26 -2.51 -2.93 1.88
N THR A 27 -3.11 -1.75 2.02
CA THR A 27 -4.45 -1.60 2.59
C THR A 27 -5.18 -0.36 2.03
N MET A 28 -6.39 -0.10 2.51
CA MET A 28 -7.25 1.00 2.07
C MET A 28 -7.73 1.83 3.27
N THR A 29 -7.78 3.15 3.12
CA THR A 29 -8.38 4.02 4.14
C THR A 29 -9.89 3.82 4.23
N LYS A 30 -10.47 4.16 5.39
CA LYS A 30 -11.92 4.12 5.64
C LYS A 30 -12.55 5.49 5.88
N THR A 31 -11.73 6.53 5.97
CA THR A 31 -12.16 7.93 6.08
C THR A 31 -12.74 8.43 4.77
N ASP A 32 -13.57 9.47 4.82
CA ASP A 32 -13.89 10.27 3.63
C ASP A 32 -12.60 10.95 3.17
N THR A 33 -12.13 10.65 1.96
CA THR A 33 -10.88 11.20 1.41
C THR A 33 -10.87 12.73 1.37
N ARG A 34 -12.05 13.38 1.34
CA ARG A 34 -12.16 14.85 1.39
C ARG A 34 -11.83 15.40 2.77
N ASP A 35 -11.94 14.59 3.83
CA ASP A 35 -11.37 14.91 5.14
C ASP A 35 -9.88 14.57 5.16
N VAL A 36 -9.09 15.58 4.81
CA VAL A 36 -7.63 15.49 4.76
C VAL A 36 -7.03 15.10 6.11
N LYS A 37 -7.53 15.66 7.23
CA LYS A 37 -6.95 15.42 8.55
C LYS A 37 -7.20 14.00 9.02
N ALA A 38 -8.43 13.52 8.87
CA ALA A 38 -8.76 12.14 9.23
C ALA A 38 -7.99 11.14 8.37
N THR A 39 -7.89 11.40 7.07
CA THR A 39 -7.21 10.51 6.12
C THR A 39 -5.70 10.44 6.39
N LEU A 40 -5.04 11.59 6.62
CA LEU A 40 -3.61 11.60 6.96
C LEU A 40 -3.32 10.90 8.29
N ARG A 41 -4.15 11.12 9.32
CA ARG A 41 -4.00 10.42 10.60
C ARG A 41 -4.05 8.91 10.41
N GLN A 42 -5.05 8.41 9.68
CA GLN A 42 -5.16 6.98 9.41
C GLN A 42 -3.97 6.46 8.58
N ILE A 43 -3.48 7.21 7.59
CA ILE A 43 -2.29 6.82 6.82
C ILE A 43 -1.06 6.67 7.73
N HIS A 44 -0.86 7.57 8.69
CA HIS A 44 0.22 7.46 9.66
C HIS A 44 0.09 6.22 10.56
N GLU A 45 -1.11 5.95 11.08
CA GLU A 45 -1.39 4.73 11.88
C GLU A 45 -1.10 3.46 11.08
N LEU A 46 -1.48 3.43 9.79
CA LEU A 46 -1.22 2.30 8.90
C LEU A 46 0.27 2.12 8.61
N LYS A 47 1.01 3.23 8.41
CA LYS A 47 2.46 3.20 8.24
C LYS A 47 3.14 2.62 9.47
N ASP A 48 2.76 3.07 10.66
CA ASP A 48 3.33 2.60 11.92
C ASP A 48 3.03 1.11 12.18
N ALA A 49 1.91 0.61 11.64
CA ALA A 49 1.57 -0.82 11.62
C ALA A 49 2.33 -1.64 10.56
N GLY A 50 3.20 -1.02 9.75
CA GLY A 50 4.02 -1.69 8.73
C GLY A 50 3.38 -1.78 7.35
N CYS A 51 2.36 -0.97 7.05
CA CYS A 51 1.80 -0.89 5.70
C CYS A 51 2.77 -0.20 4.74
N GLU A 52 2.99 -0.79 3.56
CA GLU A 52 3.90 -0.26 2.54
C GLU A 52 3.16 0.57 1.48
N VAL A 53 1.89 0.23 1.20
CA VAL A 53 1.07 0.93 0.19
C VAL A 53 -0.35 1.18 0.71
N VAL A 54 -0.78 2.44 0.74
CA VAL A 54 -2.14 2.82 1.17
C VAL A 54 -2.95 3.37 -0.01
N ARG A 55 -4.18 2.88 -0.16
CA ARG A 55 -5.11 3.32 -1.19
C ARG A 55 -6.26 4.15 -0.60
N PRO A 56 -6.38 5.45 -0.93
CA PRO A 56 -7.59 6.22 -0.66
C PRO A 56 -8.67 6.00 -1.72
N ALA A 57 -9.93 6.28 -1.39
CA ALA A 57 -11.02 6.30 -2.36
C ALA A 57 -11.07 7.65 -3.11
N VAL A 58 -11.32 7.63 -4.42
CA VAL A 58 -11.67 8.81 -5.19
C VAL A 58 -12.95 8.44 -5.96
N PRO A 59 -14.14 8.80 -5.46
CA PRO A 59 -15.41 8.43 -6.08
C PRO A 59 -15.66 9.17 -7.39
#